data_AF-A0A1C3IGI0-F1
#
_entry.id   AF-A0A1C3IGI0-F1
#
_cell.length_a   1.000
_cell.length_b   1.000
_cell.length_c   1.000
_cell.angle_alpha   90.00
_cell.angle_beta   90.00
_cell.angle_gamma   90.00
#
_symmetry.space_group_name_H-M   'P 1'
#
loop_
_entity.id
_entity.type
_entity.pdbx_description
1 polymer ?
#
loop_
_entity_poly.entity_id
_entity_poly.type
_entity_poly.pdbx_seq_one_letter_code
_entity_poly.pdbx_strand_id
1 'polypeptide(L)'
;MFKFVRLIVLSNLLALLIVVTFEYFTGYLKLAFSSDYAFYSMLILLALGSLLSFSGHKVGYSDPSNMAGVSASSLIENESAKSTIVTKLESTSVGHSLLLASLLPLLYCLLS
;
A
#
# COMPACT_ATOMS: atom_id res chain seq x y z
N MET A 1 4.60 -14.20 -11.62
CA MET A 1 5.32 -13.02 -12.16
C MET A 1 4.43 -12.04 -12.89
N PHE A 2 3.65 -12.45 -13.91
CA PHE A 2 2.87 -11.48 -14.73
C PHE A 2 1.91 -10.59 -13.93
N LYS A 3 1.21 -11.15 -12.93
CA LYS A 3 0.30 -10.41 -12.04
C LYS A 3 1.04 -9.34 -11.20
N PHE A 4 2.24 -9.66 -10.73
CA PHE A 4 3.07 -8.76 -9.91
C PHE A 4 3.63 -7.61 -10.75
N VAL A 5 4.19 -7.92 -11.92
CA VAL A 5 4.68 -6.89 -12.87
C VAL A 5 3.53 -5.98 -13.31
N ARG A 6 2.37 -6.55 -13.63
CA ARG A 6 1.17 -5.78 -13.98
C ARG A 6 0.75 -4.84 -12.85
N LEU A 7 0.82 -5.28 -11.59
CA LEU A 7 0.48 -4.46 -10.44
C LEU A 7 1.46 -3.29 -10.27
N ILE A 8 2.77 -3.53 -10.43
CA ILE A 8 3.81 -2.48 -10.39
C ILE A 8 3.59 -1.43 -11.48
N VAL A 9 3.33 -1.87 -12.72
CA VAL A 9 3.13 -0.96 -13.85
C VAL A 9 1.85 -0.14 -13.67
N LEU A 10 0.74 -0.79 -13.31
CA LEU A 10 -0.54 -0.11 -13.09
C LEU A 10 -0.49 0.85 -11.91
N SER A 11 0.15 0.48 -10.81
CA SER A 11 0.23 1.34 -9.62
C SER A 11 1.05 2.61 -9.90
N ASN A 12 2.17 2.50 -10.62
CA ASN A 12 2.96 3.64 -11.05
C ASN A 12 2.21 4.54 -12.04
N LEU A 13 1.56 3.95 -13.04
CA LEU A 13 0.76 4.71 -14.01
C LEU A 13 -0.37 5.47 -13.32
N LEU A 14 -1.07 4.80 -12.39
CA LEU A 14 -2.19 5.41 -11.65
C LEU A 14 -1.71 6.52 -10.72
N ALA A 15 -0.60 6.32 -10.01
CA ALA A 15 -0.01 7.35 -9.15
C ALA A 15 0.36 8.61 -9.95
N LEU A 16 1.00 8.43 -11.11
CA LEU A 16 1.34 9.54 -12.00
C LEU A 16 0.09 10.25 -12.52
N LEU A 17 -0.93 9.50 -12.93
CA LEU A 17 -2.20 10.06 -13.42
C LEU A 17 -2.89 10.89 -12.33
N ILE A 18 -2.88 10.43 -11.07
CA ILE A 18 -3.41 11.18 -9.93
C ILE A 18 -2.67 12.51 -9.76
N VAL A 19 -1.34 12.51 -9.79
CA VAL A 19 -0.55 13.74 -9.64
C VAL A 19 -0.82 14.71 -10.79
N VAL A 20 -0.83 14.22 -12.04
CA VAL A 20 -1.07 15.04 -13.23
C VAL A 20 -2.47 15.64 -13.23
N THR A 21 -3.49 14.84 -12.93
CA THR A 21 -4.88 15.33 -12.88
C THR A 21 -5.07 16.30 -11.73
N PHE A 22 -4.52 16.01 -10.55
CA PHE A 22 -4.58 16.90 -9.40
C PHE A 22 -3.93 18.27 -9.70
N GLU A 23 -2.74 18.27 -10.31
CA GLU A 23 -2.06 19.50 -10.69
C GLU A 23 -2.83 20.26 -11.78
N TYR A 24 -3.38 19.55 -12.77
CA TYR A 24 -4.19 20.17 -13.83
C TYR A 24 -5.42 20.90 -13.27
N PHE A 25 -6.10 20.31 -12.26
CA PHE A 25 -7.31 20.90 -11.69
C PHE A 25 -7.03 21.98 -10.63
N THR A 26 -5.98 21.82 -9.82
CA THR A 26 -5.73 22.72 -8.68
C THR A 26 -4.61 23.73 -8.92
N GLY A 27 -3.61 23.36 -9.72
CA GLY A 27 -2.40 24.16 -9.95
C GLY A 27 -1.64 24.54 -8.68
N TYR A 28 -1.86 23.81 -7.57
CA TYR A 28 -1.38 24.20 -6.25
C TYR A 28 0.10 23.85 -6.06
N LEU A 29 0.55 22.72 -6.63
CA LEU A 29 1.91 22.22 -6.41
C LEU A 29 2.93 22.95 -7.28
N LYS A 30 2.50 23.59 -8.37
CA LYS A 30 3.33 24.34 -9.33
C LYS A 30 4.51 23.49 -9.81
N LEU A 31 4.22 22.27 -10.23
CA LEU A 31 5.21 21.28 -10.64
C LEU A 31 5.89 21.74 -11.94
N ALA A 32 7.20 21.96 -11.90
CA ALA A 32 7.95 22.53 -13.01
C ALA A 32 8.79 21.49 -13.75
N PHE A 33 9.27 20.47 -13.04
CA PHE A 33 10.14 19.44 -13.58
C PHE A 33 9.48 18.06 -13.56
N SER A 34 9.87 17.18 -14.49
CA SER A 34 9.39 15.80 -14.52
C SER A 34 9.77 15.01 -13.26
N SER A 35 10.88 15.37 -12.62
CA SER A 35 11.30 14.85 -11.31
C SER A 35 10.26 15.09 -10.23
N ASP A 36 9.55 16.22 -10.26
CA ASP A 36 8.56 16.58 -9.24
C ASP A 36 7.36 15.64 -9.32
N TYR A 37 6.88 15.35 -10.53
CA TYR A 37 5.81 14.38 -10.75
C TYR A 37 6.19 12.98 -10.27
N ALA A 38 7.44 12.56 -10.50
CA ALA A 38 7.94 11.28 -10.01
C ALA A 38 8.04 11.27 -8.48
N PHE A 39 8.51 12.36 -7.86
CA PHE A 39 8.61 12.48 -6.42
C PHE A 39 7.23 12.38 -5.73
N TYR A 40 6.21 13.11 -6.20
CA TYR A 40 4.87 13.00 -5.63
C TYR A 40 4.22 11.63 -5.88
N SER A 41 4.47 11.02 -7.05
CA SER A 41 4.02 9.65 -7.33
C SER A 41 4.65 8.63 -6.38
N MET A 42 5.95 8.79 -6.08
CA MET A 42 6.65 7.98 -5.09
C MET A 42 6.02 8.13 -3.71
N LEU A 43 5.74 9.36 -3.26
CA LEU A 43 5.13 9.62 -1.95
C LEU A 43 3.77 8.94 -1.81
N ILE A 44 2.93 9.01 -2.85
CA ILE A 44 1.62 8.35 -2.88
C ILE A 44 1.78 6.83 -2.74
N LEU A 45 2.68 6.22 -3.54
CA LEU A 45 2.94 4.78 -3.49
C LEU A 45 3.51 4.33 -2.14
N LEU A 46 4.37 5.13 -1.53
CA LEU A 46 4.97 4.84 -0.23
C LEU A 46 3.95 4.98 0.90
N ALA A 47 3.09 6.00 0.87
CA ALA A 47 1.99 6.17 1.80
C ALA A 47 0.98 5.01 1.70
N LEU A 48 0.53 4.66 0.50
CA LEU A 48 -0.37 3.52 0.29
C LEU A 48 0.27 2.19 0.65
N GLY A 49 1.53 1.97 0.25
CA GLY A 49 2.28 0.76 0.54
C GLY A 49 2.50 0.55 2.04
N SER A 50 2.83 1.62 2.77
CA SER A 50 2.96 1.58 4.23
C SER A 50 1.62 1.33 4.92
N LEU A 51 0.54 2.04 4.52
CA LEU A 51 -0.80 1.82 5.08
C LEU A 51 -1.26 0.36 4.88
N LEU A 52 -1.13 -0.18 3.68
CA LEU A 52 -1.53 -1.56 3.38
C LEU A 52 -0.63 -2.61 4.05
N SER A 53 0.66 -2.31 4.24
CA SER A 53 1.57 -3.21 4.95
C SER A 53 1.29 -3.26 6.46
N PHE A 54 0.95 -2.12 7.07
CA PHE A 54 0.76 -2.02 8.53
C PHE A 54 -0.70 -2.10 8.99
N SER A 55 -1.69 -2.01 8.09
CA SER A 55 -3.13 -2.11 8.42
C SER A 55 -3.53 -3.46 9.06
N GLY A 56 -2.62 -4.42 9.18
CA GLY A 56 -2.85 -5.72 9.80
C GLY A 56 -2.61 -5.80 11.32
N HIS A 57 -2.12 -4.75 12.00
CA HIS A 57 -1.96 -4.76 13.46
C HIS A 57 -3.29 -4.47 14.18
N LYS A 58 -4.20 -5.45 14.18
CA LYS A 58 -5.23 -5.51 15.22
C LYS A 58 -4.62 -6.10 16.48
N VAL A 59 -4.71 -5.32 17.55
CA VAL A 59 -4.43 -5.65 18.96
C VAL A 59 -4.70 -7.13 19.24
N GLY A 60 -3.73 -7.80 19.85
CA GLY A 60 -3.64 -9.24 19.99
C GLY A 60 -4.90 -9.89 20.59
N TYR A 61 -5.69 -10.52 19.73
CA TYR A 61 -6.63 -11.56 20.14
C TYR A 61 -5.92 -12.92 20.33
N SER A 62 -4.67 -13.03 19.88
CA SER A 62 -3.81 -14.21 19.95
C SER A 62 -2.60 -14.02 20.88
N ASP A 63 -2.53 -12.90 21.60
CA ASP A 63 -1.49 -12.71 22.63
C ASP A 63 -1.87 -13.56 23.86
N PRO A 64 -1.02 -14.50 24.32
CA PRO A 64 -1.35 -15.37 25.45
C PRO A 64 -1.57 -14.62 26.77
N SER A 65 -1.15 -13.35 26.84
CA SER A 65 -1.45 -12.44 27.94
C SER A 65 -2.90 -11.91 27.93
N ASN A 66 -3.61 -11.98 26.80
CA ASN A 66 -4.99 -11.50 26.61
C ASN A 66 -5.99 -12.68 26.52
N MET A 67 -6.20 -13.36 27.65
CA MET A 67 -7.12 -14.50 27.80
C MET A 67 -8.55 -14.24 27.30
N ALA A 68 -9.03 -12.99 27.39
CA ALA A 68 -10.35 -12.59 26.89
C ALA A 68 -10.42 -12.61 25.35
N GLY A 69 -9.35 -12.17 24.67
CA GLY A 69 -9.25 -12.23 23.22
C GLY A 69 -9.10 -13.66 22.69
N VAL A 70 -8.35 -14.50 23.41
CA VAL A 70 -8.17 -15.91 23.08
C VAL A 70 -9.49 -16.68 23.22
N SER A 71 -10.24 -16.43 24.29
CA SER A 71 -11.55 -17.06 24.53
C SER A 71 -12.65 -16.58 23.58
N ALA A 72 -12.63 -15.29 23.19
CA ALA A 72 -13.54 -14.78 22.18
C ALA A 72 -13.22 -15.33 20.77
N SER A 73 -11.94 -15.52 20.44
CA SER A 73 -11.52 -16.10 19.15
C SER A 73 -11.87 -17.58 19.02
N SER A 74 -11.88 -18.34 20.12
CA SER A 74 -12.27 -19.75 20.09
C SER A 74 -13.78 -19.98 19.93
N LEU A 75 -14.59 -18.95 20.21
CA LEU A 75 -16.06 -18.96 20.04
C LEU A 75 -16.52 -18.49 18.65
N ILE A 76 -15.64 -17.86 17.86
CA ILE A 76 -15.95 -17.40 16.51
C ILE A 76 -15.62 -18.54 15.53
N GLU A 77 -16.67 -19.19 15.02
CA GLU A 77 -16.54 -20.27 14.05
C GLU A 77 -15.67 -19.91 12.84
N ASN A 78 -14.89 -20.90 12.44
CA ASN A 78 -13.70 -20.93 11.58
C ASN A 78 -13.82 -20.28 10.17
N GLU A 79 -15.02 -19.90 9.73
CA GLU A 79 -15.22 -19.26 8.41
C GLU A 79 -14.81 -17.78 8.40
N SER A 80 -15.14 -17.04 9.47
CA SER A 80 -14.84 -15.59 9.56
C SER A 80 -13.36 -15.33 9.87
N ALA A 81 -12.74 -16.19 10.69
CA ALA A 81 -11.31 -16.12 10.96
C ALA A 81 -10.47 -16.41 9.69
N LYS A 82 -10.86 -17.41 8.90
CA LYS A 82 -10.16 -17.77 7.66
C LYS A 82 -10.23 -16.69 6.59
N SER A 83 -11.39 -16.05 6.38
CA SER A 83 -11.53 -14.96 5.41
C SER A 83 -10.73 -13.70 5.83
N THR A 84 -10.69 -13.41 7.14
CA THR A 84 -9.93 -12.29 7.71
C THR A 84 -8.41 -12.51 7.61
N ILE A 85 -7.93 -13.74 7.77
CA ILE A 85 -6.50 -14.08 7.60
C ILE A 85 -6.09 -13.97 6.13
N VAL A 86 -6.91 -14.46 5.19
CA VAL A 86 -6.63 -14.41 3.74
C VAL A 86 -6.58 -12.97 3.24
N THR A 87 -7.55 -12.13 3.62
CA THR A 87 -7.56 -10.70 3.25
C THR A 87 -6.40 -9.92 3.87
N LYS A 88 -5.96 -10.28 5.09
CA LYS A 88 -4.77 -9.69 5.72
C LYS A 88 -3.48 -10.04 4.96
N LEU A 89 -3.30 -11.31 4.60
CA LEU A 89 -2.11 -11.76 3.86
C LEU A 89 -2.05 -11.14 2.47
N GLU A 90 -3.20 -11.01 1.81
CA GLU A 90 -3.33 -10.34 0.51
C GLU A 90 -3.02 -8.84 0.63
N SER A 91 -3.58 -8.14 1.62
CA SER A 91 -3.32 -6.71 1.84
C SER A 91 -1.85 -6.42 2.15
N THR A 92 -1.21 -7.22 3.00
CA THR A 92 0.23 -7.08 3.31
C THR A 92 1.11 -7.39 2.10
N SER A 93 0.77 -8.43 1.31
CA SER A 93 1.47 -8.74 0.07
C SER A 93 1.35 -7.61 -0.97
N VAL A 94 0.18 -6.98 -1.07
CA VAL A 94 -0.04 -5.83 -1.96
C VAL A 94 0.71 -4.60 -1.46
N GLY A 95 0.73 -4.36 -0.14
CA GLY A 95 1.50 -3.29 0.50
C GLY A 95 2.99 -3.37 0.19
N HIS A 96 3.60 -4.54 0.38
CA HIS A 96 5.01 -4.76 0.00
C HIS A 96 5.23 -4.55 -1.50
N SER A 97 4.32 -5.03 -2.34
CA SER A 97 4.41 -4.85 -3.79
C SER A 97 4.36 -3.37 -4.19
N LEU A 98 3.56 -2.55 -3.50
CA LEU A 98 3.51 -1.10 -3.70
C LEU A 98 4.78 -0.39 -3.21
N LEU A 99 5.37 -0.85 -2.10
CA LEU A 99 6.66 -0.34 -1.62
C LEU A 99 7.80 -0.68 -2.59
N LEU A 100 7.77 -1.86 -3.23
CA LEU A 100 8.71 -2.15 -4.33
C LEU A 100 8.41 -1.31 -5.56
N ALA A 101 7.13 -1.02 -5.85
CA ALA A 101 6.76 -0.19 -6.98
C ALA A 101 7.27 1.26 -6.86
N SER A 102 7.42 1.78 -5.63
CA SER A 102 7.94 3.14 -5.40
C SER A 102 9.45 3.29 -5.65
N LEU A 103 10.21 2.18 -5.80
CA LEU A 103 11.62 2.25 -6.16
C LEU A 103 11.86 2.83 -7.57
N LEU A 104 10.93 2.59 -8.51
CA LEU A 104 11.03 3.09 -9.89
C LEU A 104 11.04 4.63 -9.96
N PRO A 105 10.05 5.34 -9.39
CA PRO A 105 10.07 6.80 -9.40
C PRO A 105 11.20 7.37 -8.53
N LEU A 106 11.64 6.66 -7.49
CA LEU A 106 12.82 7.05 -6.71
C LEU A 106 14.11 6.99 -7.54
N LEU A 107 14.33 5.91 -8.30
CA LEU A 107 15.44 5.81 -9.25
C LEU A 107 15.39 6.91 -10.30
N TYR A 108 14.21 7.21 -10.84
CA TYR A 108 14.04 8.31 -11.79
C TYR A 108 14.39 9.66 -11.16
N CYS A 109 13.97 9.91 -9.92
CA CYS A 109 14.29 11.14 -9.21
C CYS A 109 15.80 11.30 -8.91
N LEU A 110 16.54 10.20 -8.74
CA LEU A 110 17.99 10.22 -8.53
C LEU A 110 18.79 10.43 -9.82
N LEU A 111 18.20 10.08 -10.98
CA LEU A 111 18.85 10.13 -12.29
C LEU A 111 18.49 11.39 -13.10
N SER A 112 17.48 12.14 -12.66
CA SER A 112 17.00 13.37 -13.28
C SER A 112 17.70 14.61 -12.74
#